data_AF-A0A356E0S9-F1
#
_entry.id   AF-A0A356E0S9-F1
#
_cell.length_a   1.000
_cell.length_b   1.000
_cell.length_c   1.000
_cell.angle_alpha   90.00
_cell.angle_beta   90.00
_cell.angle_gamma   90.00
#
_symmetry.space_group_name_H-M   'P 1'
#
loop_
_entity.id
_entity.type
_entity.pdbx_description
1 polymer ?
#
loop_
_entity_poly.entity_id
_entity_poly.type
_entity_poly.pdbx_seq_one_letter_code
_entity_poly.pdbx_strand_id
1 'polypeptide(L)'
;VPFTNPVEFNSGNTPYLNNVAEVKFLNDDNLMYATDNDVGRFTYANGTWEQMEVYSSGENGIGNMDGIVQLLPNPSGTKLYVLTPTTLLTFQCPSPSFAATHLDTKGLESYQASRMDMSLKQDMLVITSKSSSSLLLFRIP
;
A
#
# COMPACT_ATOMS: atom_id res chain seq x y z
N VAL A 1 14.68 4.53 -12.27
CA VAL A 1 15.30 5.88 -12.24
C VAL A 1 15.50 6.24 -10.77
N PRO A 2 16.73 6.44 -10.29
CA PRO A 2 16.97 6.79 -8.88
C PRO A 2 16.44 8.20 -8.58
N PHE A 3 15.91 8.39 -7.37
CA PHE A 3 15.37 9.65 -6.88
C PHE A 3 16.44 10.34 -6.00
N THR A 4 16.90 11.52 -6.38
CA THR A 4 17.96 12.22 -5.63
C THR A 4 17.38 13.08 -4.49
N ASN A 5 17.77 12.77 -3.24
CA ASN A 5 17.55 13.52 -1.97
C ASN A 5 16.09 13.94 -1.64
N PRO A 6 15.72 14.12 -0.35
CA PRO A 6 14.57 14.95 -0.04
C PRO A 6 14.84 16.35 -0.62
N VAL A 7 14.08 16.70 -1.65
CA VAL A 7 14.07 18.03 -2.22
C VAL A 7 13.49 18.95 -1.16
N GLU A 8 14.27 19.88 -0.60
CA GLU A 8 13.67 21.06 0.03
C GLU A 8 12.68 21.64 -0.98
N PHE A 9 11.51 22.10 -0.53
CA PHE A 9 10.28 22.40 -1.31
C PHE A 9 10.46 23.17 -2.65
N ASN A 10 11.67 23.69 -2.95
CA ASN A 10 12.08 24.47 -4.12
C ASN A 10 13.24 23.85 -4.95
N SER A 11 13.19 22.59 -5.41
CA SER A 11 14.14 22.15 -6.48
C SER A 11 13.42 21.73 -7.76
N GLY A 12 13.89 22.30 -8.88
CA GLY A 12 13.17 22.39 -10.16
C GLY A 12 13.24 21.16 -11.08
N ASN A 13 13.73 20.02 -10.61
CA ASN A 13 13.81 18.77 -11.38
C ASN A 13 13.21 17.60 -10.60
N THR A 14 11.93 17.71 -10.22
CA THR A 14 11.20 16.67 -9.51
C THR A 14 11.01 15.44 -10.40
N PRO A 15 11.56 14.25 -10.08
CA PRO A 15 11.24 13.04 -10.79
C PRO A 15 9.80 12.64 -10.42
N TYR A 16 8.91 12.50 -11.39
CA TYR A 16 7.55 12.03 -11.13
C TYR A 16 7.46 10.54 -11.45
N LEU A 17 6.95 9.74 -10.51
CA LEU A 17 6.24 8.53 -10.91
C LEU A 17 4.85 8.97 -11.36
N ASN A 18 4.53 8.71 -12.63
CA ASN A 18 3.20 8.98 -13.15
C ASN A 18 2.19 8.02 -12.52
N ASN A 19 0.96 8.48 -12.36
CA ASN A 19 -0.19 7.68 -11.94
C ASN A 19 -0.06 7.05 -10.54
N VAL A 20 0.73 7.64 -9.63
CA VAL A 20 0.70 7.25 -8.21
C VAL A 20 -0.59 7.78 -7.58
N ALA A 21 -1.42 6.88 -7.09
CA ALA A 21 -2.69 7.18 -6.44
C ALA A 21 -2.55 7.33 -4.92
N GLU A 22 -1.66 6.56 -4.29
CA GLU A 22 -1.51 6.50 -2.83
C GLU A 22 -0.05 6.29 -2.42
N VAL A 23 0.31 6.83 -1.25
CA VAL A 23 1.64 6.65 -0.63
C VAL A 23 1.55 6.48 0.88
N LYS A 24 2.40 5.63 1.48
CA LYS A 24 2.51 5.42 2.93
C LYS A 24 3.92 5.06 3.34
N PHE A 25 4.45 5.76 4.35
CA PHE A 25 5.69 5.37 5.01
C PHE A 25 5.47 4.11 5.85
N LEU A 26 6.39 3.16 5.72
CA LEU A 26 6.54 2.04 6.66
C LEU A 26 7.45 2.44 7.84
N ASN A 27 8.45 3.28 7.56
CA ASN A 27 9.37 3.91 8.50
C ASN A 27 10.07 5.10 7.79
N ASP A 28 11.05 5.71 8.46
CA ASP A 28 11.79 6.88 7.94
C ASP A 28 12.52 6.61 6.61
N ASP A 29 12.90 5.35 6.38
CA ASP A 29 13.72 4.94 5.23
C ASP A 29 12.93 4.13 4.19
N ASN A 30 11.64 3.84 4.41
CA ASN A 30 10.86 2.97 3.52
C ASN A 30 9.47 3.54 3.25
N LEU A 31 9.17 3.72 1.97
CA LEU A 31 7.93 4.27 1.45
C LEU A 31 7.27 3.25 0.51
N MET A 32 6.00 2.92 0.77
CA MET A 32 5.17 2.21 -0.19
C MET A 32 4.39 3.21 -1.03
N TYR A 33 4.25 2.92 -2.32
CA TYR A 33 3.39 3.66 -3.23
C TYR A 33 2.46 2.68 -3.95
N ALA A 34 1.34 3.20 -4.45
CA ALA A 34 0.42 2.47 -5.30
C ALA A 34 0.06 3.27 -6.54
N THR A 35 -0.03 2.58 -7.67
CA THR A 35 -0.70 3.05 -8.89
C THR A 35 -2.13 2.49 -8.91
N ASP A 36 -2.81 2.55 -10.05
CA ASP A 36 -4.09 1.87 -10.21
C ASP A 36 -3.99 0.35 -10.03
N ASN A 37 -2.87 -0.29 -10.41
CA ASN A 37 -2.77 -1.76 -10.48
C ASN A 37 -1.51 -2.33 -9.82
N ASP A 38 -0.61 -1.47 -9.34
CA ASP A 38 0.70 -1.87 -8.82
C ASP A 38 0.92 -1.30 -7.43
N VAL A 39 1.64 -2.04 -6.61
CA VAL A 39 2.21 -1.56 -5.36
C VAL A 39 3.73 -1.65 -5.49
N GLY A 40 4.45 -0.60 -5.14
CA GLY A 40 5.91 -0.63 -5.15
C GLY A 40 6.50 0.00 -3.90
N ARG A 41 7.82 -0.12 -3.79
CA ARG A 41 8.58 0.37 -2.63
C ARG A 41 9.74 1.25 -3.06
N PHE A 42 9.96 2.31 -2.30
CA PHE A 42 11.20 3.06 -2.28
C PHE A 42 11.92 2.86 -0.96
N THR A 43 13.26 2.84 -1.02
CA THR A 43 14.12 2.86 0.16
C THR A 43 15.04 4.06 0.11
N TYR A 44 15.16 4.76 1.23
CA TYR A 44 16.15 5.81 1.41
C TYR A 44 17.47 5.19 1.85
N ALA A 45 18.49 5.32 1.00
CA ALA A 45 19.84 4.86 1.29
C ALA A 45 20.83 5.83 0.65
N ASN A 46 21.95 6.08 1.33
CA ASN A 46 23.05 6.90 0.82
C ASN A 46 22.64 8.30 0.31
N GLY A 47 21.63 8.92 0.93
CA GLY A 47 21.13 10.24 0.53
C GLY A 47 20.14 10.22 -0.64
N THR A 48 19.66 9.07 -1.09
CA THR A 48 18.76 8.98 -2.25
C THR A 48 17.63 8.00 -1.99
N TRP A 49 16.46 8.26 -2.54
CA TRP A 49 15.38 7.27 -2.58
C TRP A 49 15.56 6.42 -3.83
N GLU A 50 15.67 5.12 -3.67
CA GLU A 50 15.81 4.16 -4.76
C GLU A 50 14.55 3.32 -4.89
N GLN A 51 14.05 3.17 -6.12
CA GLN A 51 12.95 2.25 -6.38
C GLN A 51 13.48 0.83 -6.23
N MET A 52 12.78 0.05 -5.42
CA MET A 52 13.11 -1.35 -5.16
C MET A 52 12.18 -2.24 -5.99
N GLU A 53 11.34 -3.02 -5.34
CA GLU A 53 10.42 -3.96 -5.98
C GLU A 53 9.10 -3.28 -6.40
N VAL A 54 8.50 -3.86 -7.44
CA VAL A 54 7.13 -3.57 -7.88
C VAL A 54 6.35 -4.88 -7.88
N TYR A 55 5.14 -4.83 -7.33
CA TYR A 55 4.20 -5.92 -7.20
C TYR A 55 2.97 -5.58 -8.02
N SER A 56 2.74 -6.35 -9.09
CA SER A 56 1.71 -6.06 -10.09
C SER A 56 0.49 -6.98 -9.93
N SER A 57 -0.70 -6.48 -10.28
CA SER A 57 -1.96 -7.25 -10.30
C SER A 57 -1.82 -8.55 -11.11
N GLY A 58 -2.22 -9.69 -10.52
CA GLY A 58 -2.22 -10.99 -11.20
C GLY A 58 -0.86 -11.70 -11.33
N GLU A 59 0.25 -11.06 -10.94
CA GLU A 59 1.58 -11.66 -11.00
C GLU A 59 1.94 -12.41 -9.73
N ASN A 60 2.70 -13.51 -9.83
CA ASN A 60 3.25 -14.23 -8.66
C ASN A 60 2.22 -14.66 -7.61
N GLY A 61 0.97 -14.93 -8.02
CA GLY A 61 -0.13 -15.31 -7.12
C GLY A 61 -0.83 -14.13 -6.44
N ILE A 62 -0.42 -12.89 -6.74
CA ILE A 62 -1.08 -11.68 -6.28
C ILE A 62 -2.46 -11.60 -6.93
N GLY A 63 -3.47 -11.31 -6.11
CA GLY A 63 -4.84 -11.16 -6.58
C GLY A 63 -5.06 -9.88 -7.39
N ASN A 64 -6.32 -9.61 -7.74
CA ASN A 64 -6.66 -8.39 -8.45
C ASN A 64 -6.40 -7.14 -7.59
N MET A 65 -5.63 -6.18 -8.12
CA MET A 65 -5.36 -4.88 -7.53
C MET A 65 -6.00 -3.69 -8.26
N ASP A 66 -6.89 -3.92 -9.24
CA ASP A 66 -7.43 -2.84 -10.06
C ASP A 66 -8.12 -1.72 -9.25
N GLY A 67 -7.65 -0.49 -9.46
CA GLY A 67 -8.19 0.73 -8.88
C GLY A 67 -7.86 0.90 -7.40
N ILE A 68 -6.64 0.60 -6.96
CA ILE A 68 -6.20 0.76 -5.56
C ILE A 68 -6.68 2.11 -4.99
N VAL A 69 -7.42 2.05 -3.88
CA VAL A 69 -7.99 3.23 -3.21
C VAL A 69 -7.26 3.60 -1.92
N GLN A 70 -6.55 2.65 -1.30
CA GLN A 70 -5.84 2.93 -0.05
C GLN A 70 -4.72 1.93 0.22
N LEU A 71 -3.61 2.44 0.73
CA LEU A 71 -2.57 1.69 1.43
C LEU A 71 -2.71 1.91 2.94
N LEU A 72 -2.62 0.84 3.74
CA LEU A 72 -2.66 0.92 5.21
C LEU A 72 -1.59 0.00 5.82
N PRO A 73 -0.42 0.53 6.20
CA PRO A 73 0.52 -0.22 7.02
C PRO A 73 -0.04 -0.42 8.43
N ASN A 74 0.26 -1.55 9.06
CA ASN A 74 -0.05 -1.72 10.47
C ASN A 74 0.95 -0.92 11.34
N PRO A 75 0.55 -0.44 12.53
CA PRO A 75 1.44 0.31 13.41
C PRO A 75 2.70 -0.44 13.85
N SER A 76 2.69 -1.79 13.85
CA SER A 76 3.90 -2.57 14.13
C SER A 76 4.90 -2.63 12.94
N GLY A 77 4.55 -2.10 11.77
CA GLY A 77 5.41 -2.01 10.60
C GLY A 77 5.71 -3.36 9.93
N THR A 78 4.90 -4.38 10.20
CA THR A 78 5.12 -5.75 9.72
C THR A 78 4.18 -6.15 8.60
N LYS A 79 3.04 -5.48 8.43
CA LYS A 79 2.03 -5.79 7.43
C LYS A 79 1.60 -4.54 6.69
N LEU A 80 1.24 -4.72 5.42
CA LEU A 80 0.59 -3.72 4.58
C LEU A 80 -0.73 -4.28 4.07
N TYR A 81 -1.80 -3.52 4.23
CA TYR A 81 -3.08 -3.79 3.60
C TYR A 81 -3.24 -2.90 2.37
N VAL A 82 -3.75 -3.49 1.29
CA VAL A 82 -4.02 -2.81 0.02
C VAL A 82 -5.50 -2.97 -0.26
N LEU A 83 -6.22 -1.86 -0.33
CA LEU A 83 -7.65 -1.86 -0.59
C LEU A 83 -7.91 -1.43 -2.03
N THR A 84 -8.72 -2.22 -2.74
CA THR A 84 -9.36 -1.84 -4.00
C THR A 84 -10.87 -1.78 -3.78
N PRO A 85 -11.68 -1.34 -4.76
CA PRO A 85 -13.13 -1.38 -4.66
C PRO A 85 -13.70 -2.80 -4.47
N THR A 86 -12.97 -3.84 -4.86
CA THR A 86 -13.48 -5.22 -4.91
C THR A 86 -12.60 -6.24 -4.19
N THR A 87 -11.43 -5.86 -3.67
CA THR A 87 -10.48 -6.75 -3.00
C THR A 87 -9.78 -6.07 -1.84
N LEU A 88 -9.42 -6.85 -0.83
CA LEU A 88 -8.49 -6.50 0.23
C LEU A 88 -7.30 -7.47 0.14
N LEU A 89 -6.10 -6.94 -0.09
CA LEU A 89 -4.88 -7.73 -0.12
C LEU A 89 -4.08 -7.48 1.16
N THR A 90 -3.39 -8.52 1.61
CA THR A 90 -2.46 -8.46 2.75
C THR A 90 -1.06 -8.83 2.29
N PHE A 91 -0.11 -7.96 2.61
CA PHE A 91 1.32 -8.20 2.41
C PHE A 91 2.04 -8.24 3.76
N GLN A 92 3.05 -9.10 3.86
CA GLN A 92 4.05 -9.10 4.92
C GLN A 92 5.22 -8.22 4.49
N CYS A 93 5.64 -7.29 5.33
CA CYS A 93 6.79 -6.41 5.10
C CYS A 93 7.75 -6.53 6.31
N PRO A 94 8.57 -7.58 6.40
CA PRO A 94 9.39 -7.82 7.58
C PRO A 94 10.58 -6.85 7.65
N SER A 95 10.85 -6.31 8.84
CA SER A 95 12.12 -5.65 9.15
C SER A 95 13.27 -6.67 9.13
N PRO A 96 14.48 -6.30 8.68
CA PRO A 96 14.91 -4.94 8.30
C PRO A 96 14.77 -4.60 6.81
N SER A 97 14.44 -5.57 5.95
CA SER A 97 14.42 -5.32 4.49
C SER A 97 13.18 -4.59 4.01
N PHE A 98 12.04 -4.77 4.70
CA PHE A 98 10.71 -4.28 4.32
C PHE A 98 10.26 -4.69 2.91
N ALA A 99 10.92 -5.68 2.30
CA ALA A 99 10.48 -6.26 1.04
C ALA A 99 9.12 -6.94 1.25
N ALA A 100 8.13 -6.56 0.47
CA ALA A 100 6.78 -7.08 0.62
C ALA A 100 6.67 -8.51 0.08
N THR A 101 5.90 -9.33 0.75
CA THR A 101 5.49 -10.66 0.29
C THR A 101 3.98 -10.77 0.39
N HIS A 102 3.30 -11.08 -0.71
CA HIS A 102 1.85 -11.29 -0.69
C HIS A 102 1.49 -12.49 0.19
N LEU A 103 0.50 -12.30 1.07
CA LEU A 103 0.01 -13.34 1.99
C LEU A 103 -1.36 -13.85 1.59
N ASP A 104 -2.30 -12.94 1.30
CA ASP A 104 -3.69 -13.29 1.05
C ASP A 104 -4.41 -12.21 0.24
N THR A 105 -5.46 -12.63 -0.47
CA THR A 105 -6.41 -11.76 -1.16
C THR A 105 -7.82 -12.16 -0.78
N LYS A 106 -8.56 -11.23 -0.17
CA LYS A 106 -9.98 -11.38 0.12
C LYS A 106 -10.83 -10.60 -0.87
N GLY A 107 -11.70 -11.28 -1.61
CA GLY A 107 -12.74 -10.63 -2.41
C GLY A 107 -13.78 -9.93 -1.54
N LEU A 108 -14.15 -8.71 -1.94
CA LEU A 108 -15.21 -7.87 -1.35
C LEU A 108 -16.45 -7.82 -2.25
N GLU A 109 -16.49 -8.64 -3.30
CA GLU A 109 -17.61 -8.75 -4.25
C GLU A 109 -18.01 -7.37 -4.82
N SER A 110 -19.31 -7.04 -4.82
CA SER A 110 -19.85 -5.77 -5.31
C SER A 110 -19.86 -4.64 -4.28
N TYR A 111 -19.10 -4.78 -3.17
CA TYR A 111 -19.17 -3.83 -2.06
C TYR A 111 -18.68 -2.42 -2.40
N GLN A 112 -17.82 -2.24 -3.41
CA GLN A 112 -17.27 -0.93 -3.82
C GLN A 112 -16.59 -0.20 -2.66
N ALA A 113 -15.60 -0.86 -2.06
CA ALA A 113 -14.87 -0.33 -0.93
C ALA A 113 -14.19 1.02 -1.25
N SER A 114 -14.15 1.89 -0.24
CA SER A 114 -13.75 3.29 -0.40
C SER A 114 -12.65 3.73 0.55
N ARG A 115 -12.61 3.13 1.74
CA ARG A 115 -11.68 3.44 2.82
C ARG A 115 -11.64 2.28 3.79
N MET A 116 -10.50 2.08 4.41
CA MET A 116 -10.29 1.20 5.55
C MET A 116 -9.60 1.91 6.71
N ASP A 117 -9.83 1.41 7.91
CA ASP A 117 -9.16 1.82 9.13
C ASP A 117 -8.89 0.61 10.03
N MET A 118 -7.92 0.73 10.94
CA MET A 118 -7.48 -0.36 11.81
C MET A 118 -7.79 -0.05 13.28
N SER A 119 -8.19 -1.07 14.03
CA SER A 119 -8.31 -0.94 15.49
C SER A 119 -6.94 -0.64 16.13
N LEU A 120 -6.94 0.07 17.26
CA LEU A 120 -5.72 0.36 18.02
C LEU A 120 -4.99 -0.92 18.49
N LYS A 121 -5.74 -2.01 18.68
CA LYS A 121 -5.20 -3.33 19.03
C LYS A 121 -4.63 -4.10 17.83
N GLN A 122 -4.81 -3.58 16.61
CA GLN A 122 -4.36 -4.20 15.36
C GLN A 122 -4.98 -5.59 15.10
N ASP A 123 -6.17 -5.83 15.65
CA ASP A 123 -6.90 -7.10 15.55
C ASP A 123 -8.12 -7.00 14.62
N MET A 124 -8.49 -5.79 14.17
CA MET A 124 -9.64 -5.55 13.32
C MET A 124 -9.35 -4.51 12.24
N LEU A 125 -9.92 -4.71 11.05
CA LEU A 125 -10.12 -3.69 10.03
C LEU A 125 -11.60 -3.34 9.91
N VAL A 126 -11.88 -2.06 9.71
CA VAL A 126 -13.19 -1.54 9.31
C VAL A 126 -13.06 -1.03 7.89
N ILE A 127 -13.99 -1.39 7.02
CA ILE A 127 -14.02 -0.94 5.61
C ILE A 127 -15.36 -0.28 5.32
N THR A 128 -15.35 0.90 4.69
CA THR A 128 -16.55 1.58 4.20
C THR A 128 -16.67 1.46 2.68
N SER A 129 -17.86 1.75 2.15
CA SER A 129 -18.16 1.70 0.71
C SER A 129 -18.51 3.08 0.15
N LYS A 130 -18.30 3.29 -1.15
CA LYS A 130 -18.82 4.48 -1.87
C LYS A 130 -20.31 4.36 -2.19
N SER A 131 -20.83 3.15 -2.33
CA SER A 131 -22.20 2.89 -2.83
C SER A 131 -23.10 2.18 -1.83
N SER A 132 -22.55 1.58 -0.78
CA SER A 132 -23.30 0.86 0.25
C SER A 132 -23.35 1.66 1.55
N SER A 133 -24.54 1.79 2.14
CA SER A 133 -24.76 2.42 3.45
C SER A 133 -24.48 1.43 4.59
N SER A 134 -23.35 0.74 4.52
CA SER A 134 -22.90 -0.23 5.53
C SER A 134 -21.38 -0.20 5.63
N LEU A 135 -20.83 -0.78 6.71
CA LEU A 135 -19.40 -1.05 6.87
C LEU A 135 -19.14 -2.55 6.98
N LEU A 136 -17.97 -3.01 6.55
CA LEU A 136 -17.47 -4.36 6.79
C LEU A 136 -16.49 -4.35 7.96
N LEU A 137 -16.48 -5.45 8.71
CA LEU A 137 -15.54 -5.71 9.79
C LEU A 137 -14.76 -6.99 9.48
N PHE A 138 -13.44 -6.89 9.44
CA PHE A 138 -12.54 -8.03 9.27
C PHE A 138 -11.70 -8.22 10.51
N ARG A 139 -11.55 -9.46 10.96
CA ARG A 139 -10.55 -9.80 11.98
C ARG A 139 -9.21 -10.02 11.30
N ILE A 140 -8.18 -9.37 11.84
CA ILE A 140 -6.81 -9.56 11.40
C ILE A 140 -6.22 -10.75 12.20
N PRO A 141 -5.60 -11.74 11.52
CA PRO A 141 -4.87 -12.80 12.19
C PRO A 141 -3.55 -12.32 12.80
#